data_AF-A0A820LYD7-F1
#
_entry.id   AF-A0A820LYD7-F1
#
_cell.length_a   1.000
_cell.length_b   1.000
_cell.length_c   1.000
_cell.angle_alpha   90.00
_cell.angle_beta   90.00
_cell.angle_gamma   90.00
#
_symmetry.space_group_name_H-M   'P 1'
#
loop_
_entity.id
_entity.type
_entity.pdbx_description
1 polymer ?
#
loop_
_entity_poly.entity_id
_entity_poly.type
_entity_poly.pdbx_seq_one_letter_code
_entity_poly.pdbx_strand_id
1 'polypeptide(L)'
;MAYFIIGDSITLTLFVILIFALAYYIYNLLTNNVFRRIGIPGPTPIPFLGEIFNVIRKGLYKNDMDLVKKYGKIVGIYEGTSSIILLSDPDLLRNVLIKDSYAFINRRVST
;
A
#
# COMPACT_ATOMS: atom_id res chain seq x y z
N MET A 1 42.82 5.41 23.63
CA MET A 1 41.98 4.19 23.63
C MET A 1 40.50 4.51 23.54
N ALA A 2 39.90 5.28 24.46
CA ALA A 2 38.45 5.58 24.43
C ALA A 2 37.95 6.24 23.12
N TYR A 3 38.68 7.21 22.57
CA TYR A 3 38.28 7.90 21.33
C TYR A 3 38.25 7.00 20.09
N PHE A 4 39.08 5.95 20.04
CA PHE A 4 39.11 4.99 18.94
C PHE A 4 37.88 4.08 18.96
N ILE A 5 37.50 3.59 20.16
CA ILE A 5 36.32 2.74 20.36
C ILE A 5 35.01 3.53 20.11
N ILE A 6 34.97 4.82 20.47
CA ILE A 6 33.83 5.69 20.20
C ILE A 6 33.69 5.95 18.70
N GLY A 7 34.81 6.16 17.98
CA GLY A 7 34.82 6.32 16.52
C GLY A 7 34.22 5.12 15.81
N ASP A 8 34.68 3.91 16.14
CA ASP A 8 34.17 2.66 15.55
C ASP A 8 32.67 2.45 15.83
N SER A 9 32.21 2.80 17.04
CA SER A 9 30.80 2.69 17.43
C SER A 9 29.90 3.65 16.62
N ILE A 10 30.38 4.85 16.33
CA ILE A 10 29.67 5.83 15.49
C ILE A 10 29.64 5.37 14.02
N THR A 11 30.74 4.82 13.50
CA THR A 11 30.79 4.30 12.13
C THR A 11 29.83 3.12 11.94
N LEU A 12 29.77 2.19 12.89
CA LEU A 12 28.83 1.06 12.86
C LEU A 12 27.38 1.52 12.89
N THR A 13 27.04 2.48 13.76
CA THR A 13 25.67 2.99 13.85
C THR A 13 25.23 3.71 12.57
N LEU A 14 26.10 4.53 11.97
CA LEU A 14 25.83 5.16 10.67
C LEU A 14 25.63 4.12 9.55
N PHE A 15 26.43 3.05 9.55
CA PHE A 15 26.31 1.98 8.55
C PHE A 15 24.99 1.22 8.67
N VAL A 16 24.55 0.92 9.90
CA VAL A 16 23.24 0.30 10.16
C VAL A 16 22.10 1.21 9.66
N ILE A 17 22.15 2.51 9.98
CA ILE A 17 21.14 3.48 9.52
C ILE A 17 21.09 3.53 7.99
N LEU A 18 22.25 3.54 7.32
CA LEU A 18 22.34 3.54 5.86
C LEU A 18 21.70 2.29 5.25
N ILE A 19 21.96 1.11 5.82
CA ILE A 19 21.34 -0.15 5.37
C ILE A 19 19.82 -0.10 5.53
N PHE A 20 19.31 0.37 6.67
CA PHE A 20 17.87 0.50 6.89
C PHE A 20 17.23 1.51 5.92
N ALA A 21 17.88 2.65 5.68
CA ALA A 21 17.42 3.65 4.72
C ALA A 21 17.38 3.11 3.29
N LEU A 22 18.41 2.36 2.88
CA LEU A 22 18.49 1.72 1.57
C LEU A 22 17.42 0.63 1.42
N ALA A 23 17.26 -0.23 2.42
CA ALA A 23 16.22 -1.26 2.45
C ALA A 23 14.83 -0.65 2.36
N TYR A 24 14.57 0.42 3.11
CA TYR A 24 13.32 1.18 3.04
C TYR A 24 13.09 1.80 1.66
N TYR A 25 14.12 2.39 1.04
CA TYR A 25 14.04 2.96 -0.30
C TYR A 25 13.72 1.90 -1.36
N ILE A 26 14.43 0.76 -1.34
CA ILE A 26 14.20 -0.37 -2.25
C ILE A 26 12.79 -0.94 -2.03
N TYR A 27 12.35 -1.07 -0.78
CA TYR A 27 11.02 -1.55 -0.45
C TYR A 27 9.92 -0.65 -1.05
N ASN A 28 10.05 0.67 -0.90
CA ASN A 28 9.12 1.63 -1.50
C ASN A 28 9.10 1.52 -3.03
N LEU A 29 10.26 1.27 -3.64
CA LEU A 29 10.34 1.07 -5.08
C LEU A 29 9.67 -0.23 -5.53
N LEU A 30 9.80 -1.32 -4.78
CA LEU A 30 9.24 -2.62 -5.15
C LEU A 30 7.72 -2.68 -4.93
N THR A 31 7.24 -2.19 -3.79
CA THR A 31 5.83 -2.37 -3.37
C THR A 31 4.88 -1.36 -4.04
N ASN A 32 5.34 -0.14 -4.34
CA ASN A 32 4.43 0.98 -4.68
C ASN A 32 4.22 1.19 -6.18
N ASN A 33 4.53 0.20 -7.01
CA ASN A 33 4.67 0.42 -8.44
C ASN A 33 3.47 -0.01 -9.30
N VAL A 34 2.58 -0.91 -8.84
CA VAL A 34 1.52 -1.43 -9.72
C VAL A 34 0.52 -0.32 -10.09
N PHE A 35 -0.14 0.29 -9.11
CA PHE A 35 -1.10 1.37 -9.39
C PHE A 35 -0.44 2.63 -9.96
N ARG A 36 0.80 2.94 -9.54
CA ARG A 36 1.55 4.08 -10.09
C ARG A 36 1.89 3.89 -11.58
N ARG A 37 2.18 2.66 -12.02
CA ARG A 37 2.44 2.34 -13.44
C ARG A 37 1.18 2.38 -14.30
N ILE A 38 0.04 1.98 -13.74
CA ILE A 38 -1.25 1.92 -14.46
C ILE A 38 -1.95 3.29 -14.43
N GLY A 39 -1.45 4.26 -13.65
CA GLY A 39 -2.05 5.60 -13.53
C GLY A 39 -3.30 5.63 -12.65
N ILE A 40 -3.49 4.62 -11.79
CA ILE A 40 -4.62 4.57 -10.86
C ILE A 40 -4.24 5.35 -9.60
N PRO A 41 -5.03 6.36 -9.19
CA PRO A 41 -4.76 7.12 -7.98
C PRO A 41 -4.99 6.25 -6.73
N GLY A 42 -4.20 6.46 -5.69
CA GLY A 42 -4.28 5.67 -4.46
C GLY A 42 -3.42 6.21 -3.34
N PRO A 43 -3.69 5.82 -2.08
CA PRO A 43 -2.82 6.11 -0.96
C PRO A 43 -1.46 5.44 -1.14
N THR A 44 -0.39 6.13 -0.74
CA THR A 44 0.94 5.52 -0.61
C THR A 44 0.89 4.50 0.52
N PRO A 45 1.08 3.20 0.24
CA PRO A 45 0.90 2.17 1.24
C PRO A 45 2.05 2.23 2.26
N ILE A 46 1.70 1.99 3.52
CA ILE A 46 2.67 1.85 4.61
C ILE A 46 3.41 0.52 4.41
N PRO A 47 4.74 0.44 4.64
CA PRO A 47 5.44 -0.84 4.57
C PRO A 47 4.82 -1.91 5.45
N PHE A 48 4.64 -3.10 4.88
CA PHE A 48 4.04 -4.32 5.44
C PHE A 48 2.56 -4.23 5.85
N LEU A 49 2.07 -3.07 6.30
CA LEU A 49 0.68 -2.90 6.72
C LEU A 49 -0.23 -2.33 5.62
N GLY A 50 0.29 -1.66 4.61
CA GLY A 50 -0.52 -1.00 3.59
C GLY A 50 -1.53 -0.03 4.22
N GLU A 51 -2.79 -0.14 3.82
CA GLU A 51 -3.91 0.68 4.33
C GLU A 51 -4.60 0.05 5.57
N ILE A 52 -4.16 -1.13 6.03
CA ILE A 52 -4.77 -1.89 7.13
C ILE A 52 -4.86 -1.05 8.42
N PHE A 53 -3.83 -0.23 8.69
CA PHE A 53 -3.82 0.61 9.89
C PHE A 53 -4.99 1.62 9.91
N ASN A 54 -5.31 2.23 8.77
CA ASN A 54 -6.41 3.18 8.66
C ASN A 54 -7.76 2.47 8.74
N VAL A 55 -7.85 1.26 8.17
CA VAL A 55 -9.02 0.38 8.30
C VAL A 55 -9.28 0.00 9.76
N ILE A 56 -8.26 -0.41 10.51
CA ILE A 56 -8.40 -0.75 11.94
C ILE A 56 -8.86 0.47 12.75
N ARG A 57 -8.32 1.66 12.44
CA ARG A 57 -8.63 2.89 13.19
C ARG A 57 -10.02 3.45 12.91
N LYS A 58 -10.45 3.47 11.65
CA LYS A 58 -11.69 4.14 11.20
C LYS A 58 -12.82 3.18 10.86
N GLY A 59 -12.51 1.91 10.64
CA GLY A 59 -13.39 0.91 10.03
C GLY A 59 -13.35 0.96 8.50
N LEU A 60 -13.61 -0.19 7.85
CA LEU A 60 -13.61 -0.35 6.39
C LEU A 60 -14.47 0.70 5.69
N TYR A 61 -15.75 0.81 6.07
CA TYR A 61 -16.71 1.68 5.39
C TYR A 61 -16.31 3.17 5.40
N LYS A 62 -15.90 3.70 6.56
CA LYS A 62 -15.47 5.09 6.66
C LYS A 62 -14.19 5.34 5.89
N ASN A 63 -13.27 4.38 5.92
CA ASN A 63 -12.02 4.48 5.17
C ASN A 63 -12.27 4.51 3.66
N ASP A 64 -13.11 3.61 3.15
CA ASP A 64 -13.46 3.56 1.72
C ASP A 64 -14.13 4.86 1.26
N MET A 65 -15.05 5.41 2.05
CA MET A 65 -15.66 6.72 1.73
C MET A 65 -14.63 7.86 1.71
N ASP A 66 -13.72 7.90 2.67
CA ASP A 66 -12.65 8.91 2.71
C ASP A 66 -11.75 8.80 1.48
N LEU A 67 -11.41 7.57 1.08
CA LEU A 67 -10.57 7.29 -0.09
C LEU A 67 -11.26 7.69 -1.40
N VAL A 68 -12.53 7.34 -1.57
CA VAL A 68 -13.32 7.72 -2.76
C VAL A 68 -13.47 9.23 -2.84
N LYS A 69 -13.69 9.89 -1.69
CA LYS A 69 -13.78 11.35 -1.63
C LYS A 69 -12.46 12.04 -1.99
N LYS A 70 -11.32 11.43 -1.66
CA LYS A 70 -9.99 12.01 -1.86
C LYS A 70 -9.38 11.70 -3.23
N TYR A 71 -9.54 10.47 -3.72
CA TYR A 71 -8.87 9.96 -4.93
C TYR A 71 -9.84 9.78 -6.11
N GLY A 72 -11.16 9.82 -5.88
CA GLY A 72 -12.18 9.74 -6.90
C GLY A 72 -12.82 8.35 -7.01
N LYS A 73 -13.40 8.06 -8.18
CA LYS A 73 -14.26 6.89 -8.39
C LYS A 73 -13.53 5.55 -8.51
N ILE A 74 -12.22 5.58 -8.80
CA ILE A 74 -11.37 4.39 -8.95
C ILE A 74 -10.16 4.63 -8.07
N VAL A 75 -9.95 3.78 -7.07
CA VAL A 75 -8.84 3.93 -6.13
C VAL A 75 -8.08 2.61 -6.00
N GLY A 76 -6.77 2.65 -6.15
CA GLY A 76 -5.89 1.50 -5.90
C GLY A 76 -5.43 1.49 -4.46
N ILE A 77 -5.75 0.44 -3.71
CA ILE A 77 -5.32 0.27 -2.32
C ILE A 77 -4.47 -1.00 -2.18
N TYR A 78 -3.53 -0.99 -1.24
CA TYR A 78 -2.77 -2.19 -0.91
C TYR A 78 -3.13 -2.68 0.48
N GLU A 79 -3.36 -3.98 0.56
CA GLU A 79 -3.59 -4.68 1.80
C GLU A 79 -2.51 -5.74 1.98
N GLY A 80 -1.54 -5.45 2.85
CA GLY A 80 -0.30 -6.21 2.90
C GLY A 80 0.38 -6.20 1.53
N THR A 81 0.52 -7.38 0.92
CA THR A 81 1.09 -7.56 -0.43
C THR A 81 0.05 -7.58 -1.54
N SER A 82 -1.25 -7.61 -1.21
CA SER A 82 -2.33 -7.73 -2.19
C SER A 82 -2.75 -6.35 -2.70
N SER A 83 -2.77 -6.19 -4.02
CA SER A 83 -3.29 -5.00 -4.70
C SER A 83 -4.80 -5.14 -4.90
N ILE A 84 -5.58 -4.18 -4.41
CA ILE A 84 -7.04 -4.16 -4.48
C ILE A 84 -7.49 -2.88 -5.17
N ILE A 85 -8.50 -2.98 -6.04
CA ILE A 85 -9.12 -1.83 -6.70
C ILE A 85 -10.48 -1.58 -6.08
N LEU A 86 -10.67 -0.39 -5.55
CA LEU A 86 -11.95 0.13 -5.08
C LEU A 86 -12.65 0.82 -6.25
N LEU A 87 -13.84 0.32 -6.60
CA LEU A 87 -14.69 0.86 -7.66
C LEU A 87 -15.94 1.49 -7.06
N SER A 88 -16.19 2.75 -7.39
CA SER A 88 -17.39 3.49 -6.99
C SER A 88 -18.19 4.03 -8.18
N ASP A 89 -17.83 3.66 -9.41
CA ASP A 89 -18.59 4.01 -10.60
C ASP A 89 -19.63 2.92 -10.94
N PRO A 90 -20.93 3.25 -11.02
CA PRO A 90 -21.98 2.27 -11.31
C PRO A 90 -21.85 1.59 -12.67
N ASP A 91 -21.30 2.27 -13.68
CA ASP A 91 -21.14 1.67 -15.01
C ASP A 91 -20.03 0.62 -15.01
N LEU A 92 -18.94 0.88 -14.29
CA LEU A 92 -17.85 -0.09 -14.10
C LEU A 92 -18.29 -1.26 -13.22
N LEU A 93 -19.03 -0.99 -12.15
CA LEU A 93 -19.62 -2.04 -11.31
C LEU A 93 -20.55 -2.94 -12.12
N ARG A 94 -21.39 -2.37 -12.99
CA ARG A 94 -22.25 -3.16 -13.90
C ARG A 94 -21.43 -4.06 -14.83
N ASN A 95 -20.32 -3.56 -15.36
CA ASN A 95 -19.46 -4.37 -16.22
C ASN A 95 -18.83 -5.52 -15.44
N VAL A 96 -18.21 -5.26 -14.29
CA VAL A 96 -17.54 -6.27 -13.45
C VAL A 96 -18.53 -7.31 -12.89
N LEU A 97 -19.68 -6.86 -12.40
CA LEU A 97 -20.64 -7.72 -11.70
C LEU A 97 -21.62 -8.45 -12.64
N ILE A 98 -21.84 -7.95 -13.86
CA ILE A 98 -22.80 -8.54 -14.80
C ILE A 98 -22.08 -9.06 -16.04
N LYS A 99 -21.49 -8.16 -16.84
CA LYS A 99 -20.93 -8.51 -18.16
C LYS A 99 -19.74 -9.46 -18.05
N ASP A 100 -18.83 -9.18 -17.14
CA ASP A 100 -17.58 -9.91 -16.94
C ASP A 100 -17.61 -10.77 -15.67
N SER A 101 -18.81 -11.08 -15.16
CA SER A 101 -19.00 -11.85 -13.92
C SER A 101 -18.29 -13.21 -13.94
N TYR A 102 -18.14 -13.82 -15.12
CA TYR A 102 -17.41 -15.07 -15.31
C TYR A 102 -15.91 -14.97 -14.97
N ALA A 103 -15.31 -13.77 -15.07
CA ALA A 103 -13.93 -13.53 -14.70
C ALA A 103 -13.75 -13.23 -13.19
N PHE A 104 -14.82 -12.82 -12.51
CA PHE A 104 -14.81 -12.38 -11.10
C PHE A 104 -15.58 -13.31 -10.16
N ILE A 105 -15.58 -14.62 -10.43
CA ILE A 105 -16.35 -15.63 -9.67
C ILE A 105 -15.85 -15.76 -8.22
N ASN A 106 -14.53 -15.64 -8.03
CA ASN A 106 -13.90 -15.84 -6.73
C ASN A 106 -14.09 -14.63 -5.83
N ARG A 107 -14.62 -14.87 -4.63
CA ARG A 107 -14.71 -13.85 -3.59
C ARG A 107 -13.42 -13.78 -2.80
N ARG A 108 -13.17 -12.59 -2.27
CA ARG A 108 -12.08 -12.35 -1.33
C ARG A 108 -12.27 -13.22 -0.08
N VAL A 109 -11.25 -14.02 0.26
CA VAL A 109 -11.22 -14.82 1.48
C VAL A 109 -10.72 -13.91 2.61
N SER A 110 -11.49 -13.72 3.68
CA SER A 110 -11.01 -13.06 4.89
C SER A 110 -10.05 -14.01 5.59
N THR A 111 -8.75 -13.72 5.54
CA THR A 111 -7.72 -14.44 6.30
C THR A 111 -7.50 -13.73 7.63
#